data_AF-A0A0S7EXW5-F1
#
_entry.id   AF-A0A0S7EXW5-F1
#
_cell.length_a   1.000
_cell.length_b   1.000
_cell.length_c   1.000
_cell.angle_alpha   90.00
_cell.angle_beta   90.00
_cell.angle_gamma   90.00
#
_symmetry.space_group_name_H-M   'P 1'
#
loop_
_entity.id
_entity.type
_entity.pdbx_description
1 polymer ?
#
loop_
_entity_poly.entity_id
_entity_poly.type
_entity_poly.pdbx_seq_one_letter_code
_entity_poly.pdbx_strand_id
1 'polypeptide(L)'
;LVADNDEESEDEELVPTKWGLVMDRILVLSRKFTDILTKVQGFLWRILELHILKMVAFFSVWVALKEPSVMNLVLVVLWSLAMPFSRFRPMASCLSTVWVCVIIVCKMLYQLSVVNPTEYSCNCSMPLPNTTNLLPEEMMNSTLYKEPIDPAKWFGIRKDATALGYSKNHLIVLMLLVFEATVYRHQVHHYRQLLRSPPTIQTLFPSAKRDTLDNGLIPCLKYLLNYSFYKFGLEICFLMTVNVIGQRMNFLVIIHGCWMVALLVRRRRAAIAKIWPKYCLFLSIFMIYQYLLCVGIPPALCIDYPWRWNNQLLMSSALIKWIYLPDFYTVPNSKNLMADFLLLMCASQQWKVFECEKQEEWMVQAGENTDEPDPMEGQLFNPAPNFINCR
;
A
#
# COMPACT_ATOMS: atom_id res chain seq x y z
N LEU A 1 -15.05 -97.28 -12.49
CA LEU A 1 -14.94 -96.88 -11.07
C LEU A 1 -13.89 -95.79 -10.96
N VAL A 2 -14.25 -94.54 -11.25
CA VAL A 2 -13.71 -93.32 -10.64
C VAL A 2 -14.80 -92.27 -10.85
N ALA A 3 -15.48 -91.91 -9.77
CA ALA A 3 -16.28 -90.69 -9.67
C ALA A 3 -15.73 -90.04 -8.41
N ASP A 4 -14.91 -89.01 -8.60
CA ASP A 4 -14.46 -88.15 -7.52
C ASP A 4 -15.27 -86.87 -7.59
N ASN A 5 -15.75 -86.50 -6.41
CA ASN A 5 -16.68 -85.45 -6.10
C ASN A 5 -15.88 -84.18 -5.76
N ASP A 6 -16.51 -83.03 -5.99
CA ASP A 6 -16.38 -81.80 -5.19
C ASP A 6 -15.04 -81.03 -5.23
N GLU A 7 -14.95 -80.09 -6.18
CA GLU A 7 -14.38 -78.75 -5.89
C GLU A 7 -15.29 -77.69 -6.52
N GLU A 8 -16.32 -77.27 -5.77
CA GLU A 8 -16.96 -75.96 -5.95
C GLU A 8 -15.93 -74.89 -5.56
N SER A 9 -15.25 -74.32 -6.55
CA SER A 9 -14.59 -73.03 -6.38
C SER A 9 -15.67 -71.95 -6.39
N GLU A 10 -16.12 -71.56 -5.20
CA GLU A 10 -16.90 -70.35 -4.97
C GLU A 10 -16.11 -69.16 -5.55
N ASP A 11 -16.54 -68.68 -6.71
CA ASP A 11 -16.31 -67.29 -7.11
C ASP A 11 -17.07 -66.42 -6.12
N GLU A 12 -16.47 -66.15 -4.95
CA GLU A 12 -16.87 -65.04 -4.10
C GLU A 12 -16.67 -63.75 -4.89
N GLU A 13 -17.71 -63.33 -5.61
CA GLU A 13 -17.93 -61.92 -5.91
C GLU A 13 -17.81 -61.16 -4.59
N LEU A 14 -16.64 -60.57 -4.33
CA LEU A 14 -16.40 -59.70 -3.17
C LEU A 14 -17.40 -58.55 -3.24
N VAL A 15 -18.55 -58.74 -2.58
CA VAL A 15 -19.52 -57.68 -2.31
C VAL A 15 -18.73 -56.57 -1.60
N PRO A 16 -18.63 -55.35 -2.17
CA PRO A 16 -17.81 -54.32 -1.57
C PRO A 16 -18.35 -54.05 -0.16
N THR A 17 -17.52 -54.33 0.85
CA THR A 17 -17.88 -54.12 2.24
C THR A 17 -18.33 -52.66 2.38
N LYS A 18 -19.38 -52.38 3.17
CA LYS A 18 -19.89 -51.00 3.38
C LYS A 18 -18.78 -50.00 3.73
N TRP A 19 -17.72 -50.48 4.38
CA TRP A 19 -16.49 -49.75 4.67
C TRP A 19 -15.65 -49.39 3.43
N GLY A 20 -15.55 -50.28 2.43
CA GLY A 20 -14.92 -49.99 1.13
C GLY A 20 -15.63 -48.84 0.40
N LEU A 21 -16.96 -48.87 0.35
CA LEU A 21 -17.76 -47.77 -0.23
C LEU A 21 -17.58 -46.44 0.51
N VAL A 22 -17.46 -46.47 1.84
CA VAL A 22 -17.18 -45.26 2.64
C VAL A 22 -15.77 -44.74 2.36
N MET A 23 -14.77 -45.61 2.30
CA MET A 23 -13.39 -45.23 1.98
C MET A 23 -13.27 -44.67 0.56
N ASP A 24 -13.94 -45.25 -0.42
CA ASP A 24 -14.00 -44.72 -1.78
C ASP A 24 -14.63 -43.33 -1.83
N ARG A 25 -15.74 -43.11 -1.11
CA ARG A 25 -16.36 -41.78 -1.02
C ARG A 25 -15.45 -40.76 -0.33
N ILE A 26 -14.77 -41.14 0.75
CA ILE A 26 -13.79 -40.27 1.43
C ILE A 26 -12.64 -39.92 0.49
N LEU A 27 -12.14 -40.90 -0.27
CA LEU A 27 -11.06 -40.71 -1.22
C LEU A 27 -11.46 -39.79 -2.40
N VAL A 28 -12.69 -39.94 -2.92
CA VAL A 28 -13.22 -39.04 -3.95
C VAL A 28 -13.40 -37.63 -3.40
N LEU A 29 -13.93 -37.48 -2.18
CA LEU A 29 -14.08 -36.18 -1.53
C LEU A 29 -12.73 -35.54 -1.22
N SER A 30 -11.74 -36.31 -0.77
CA SER A 30 -10.40 -35.81 -0.47
C SER A 30 -9.65 -35.37 -1.74
N ARG A 31 -9.79 -36.10 -2.85
CA ARG A 31 -9.30 -35.67 -4.17
C ARG A 31 -9.96 -34.38 -4.61
N LYS A 32 -11.30 -34.30 -4.56
CA LYS A 32 -12.04 -33.08 -4.91
C LYS A 32 -11.65 -31.89 -4.02
N PHE A 33 -11.45 -32.12 -2.72
CA PHE A 33 -10.98 -31.10 -1.79
C PHE A 33 -9.56 -30.62 -2.13
N THR A 34 -8.66 -31.56 -2.42
CA THR A 34 -7.29 -31.25 -2.86
C THR A 34 -7.29 -30.44 -4.16
N ASP A 35 -8.14 -30.79 -5.13
CA ASP A 35 -8.31 -30.04 -6.37
C ASP A 35 -8.85 -28.62 -6.15
N ILE A 36 -9.74 -28.44 -5.18
CA ILE A 36 -10.23 -27.10 -4.80
C ILE A 36 -9.11 -26.31 -4.12
N LEU A 37 -8.36 -26.93 -3.21
CA LEU A 37 -7.23 -26.28 -2.54
C LEU A 37 -6.14 -25.85 -3.52
N THR A 38 -5.78 -26.67 -4.50
CA THR A 38 -4.78 -26.28 -5.51
C THR A 38 -5.25 -25.11 -6.36
N LYS A 39 -6.54 -25.06 -6.72
CA LYS A 39 -7.14 -23.91 -7.43
C LYS A 39 -7.13 -22.65 -6.57
N VAL A 40 -7.50 -22.76 -5.29
CA VAL A 40 -7.46 -21.64 -4.33
C VAL A 40 -6.03 -21.15 -4.12
N GLN A 41 -5.08 -22.06 -3.98
CA GLN A 41 -3.66 -21.74 -3.83
C GLN A 41 -3.12 -20.99 -5.06
N GLY A 42 -3.42 -21.47 -6.27
CA GLY A 42 -3.05 -20.79 -7.51
C GLY A 42 -3.65 -19.38 -7.60
N PHE A 43 -4.92 -19.23 -7.19
CA PHE A 43 -5.60 -17.93 -7.13
C PHE A 43 -4.96 -16.97 -6.11
N LEU A 44 -4.63 -17.44 -4.91
CA LEU A 44 -3.95 -16.64 -3.89
C LEU A 44 -2.57 -16.18 -4.35
N TRP A 45 -1.77 -17.06 -4.95
CA TRP A 45 -0.48 -16.71 -5.52
C TRP A 45 -0.59 -15.66 -6.62
N ARG A 46 -1.67 -15.72 -7.43
CA ARG A 46 -1.94 -14.71 -8.46
C ARG A 46 -2.32 -13.36 -7.89
N ILE A 47 -3.14 -13.31 -6.83
CA ILE A 47 -3.44 -12.07 -6.10
C ILE A 47 -2.15 -11.48 -5.52
N LEU A 48 -1.33 -12.32 -4.89
CA LEU A 48 -0.07 -11.89 -4.30
C LEU A 48 0.86 -11.31 -5.36
N GLU A 49 1.06 -11.98 -6.50
CA GLU A 49 1.88 -11.47 -7.61
C GLU A 49 1.48 -10.05 -8.05
N LEU A 50 0.18 -9.76 -8.09
CA LEU A 50 -0.38 -8.48 -8.52
C LEU A 50 -0.31 -7.38 -7.45
N HIS A 51 -0.45 -7.73 -6.17
CA HIS A 51 -0.68 -6.77 -5.09
C HIS A 51 0.45 -6.70 -4.05
N ILE A 52 1.43 -7.61 -4.07
CA ILE A 52 2.45 -7.71 -3.03
C ILE A 52 3.25 -6.42 -2.88
N LEU A 53 3.67 -5.79 -3.99
CA LEU A 53 4.43 -4.54 -3.93
C LEU A 53 3.64 -3.39 -3.28
N LYS A 54 2.34 -3.31 -3.55
CA LYS A 54 1.44 -2.32 -2.93
C LYS A 54 1.30 -2.58 -1.43
N MET A 55 1.17 -3.86 -1.03
CA MET A 55 1.12 -4.25 0.38
C MET A 55 2.41 -3.87 1.11
N VAL A 56 3.58 -4.20 0.55
CA VAL A 56 4.88 -3.85 1.15
C VAL A 56 5.03 -2.34 1.32
N ALA A 57 4.69 -1.57 0.29
CA ALA A 57 4.75 -0.11 0.34
C ALA A 57 3.82 0.47 1.42
N PHE A 58 2.57 -0.01 1.46
CA PHE A 58 1.57 0.38 2.46
C PHE A 58 2.06 0.11 3.89
N PHE A 59 2.54 -1.10 4.17
CA PHE A 59 3.02 -1.46 5.50
C PHE A 59 4.31 -0.73 5.89
N SER A 60 5.23 -0.52 4.94
CA SER A 60 6.47 0.23 5.19
C SER A 60 6.19 1.66 5.60
N VAL A 61 5.31 2.36 4.87
CA VAL A 61 4.90 3.73 5.21
C VAL A 61 4.05 3.75 6.48
N TRP A 62 3.16 2.77 6.70
CA TRP A 62 2.39 2.66 7.94
C TRP A 62 3.31 2.61 9.18
N VAL A 63 4.36 1.79 9.13
CA VAL A 63 5.34 1.69 10.20
C VAL A 63 6.11 3.00 10.37
N ALA A 64 6.53 3.64 9.27
CA ALA A 64 7.22 4.92 9.30
C ALA A 64 6.37 6.07 9.86
N LEU A 65 5.05 6.06 9.65
CA LEU A 65 4.12 7.05 10.18
C LEU A 65 3.75 6.80 11.64
N LYS A 66 3.82 5.55 12.12
CA LYS A 66 3.56 5.21 13.52
C LYS A 66 4.63 5.76 14.47
N GLU A 67 5.87 5.80 14.01
CA GLU A 67 7.03 6.37 14.71
C GLU A 67 7.78 7.30 13.74
N PRO A 68 7.37 8.58 13.61
CA PRO A 68 8.05 9.51 12.72
C PRO A 68 9.48 9.75 13.20
N SER A 69 10.45 9.50 12.33
CA SER A 69 11.87 9.62 12.66
C SER A 69 12.74 9.79 11.41
N VAL A 70 13.97 10.26 11.61
CA VAL A 70 14.92 10.42 10.50
C VAL A 70 15.28 9.09 9.86
N MET A 71 15.45 8.03 10.65
CA MET A 71 15.74 6.70 10.07
C MET A 71 14.57 6.18 9.23
N ASN A 72 13.33 6.46 9.63
CA ASN A 72 12.14 6.06 8.89
C ASN A 72 11.84 6.95 7.67
N LEU A 73 12.36 8.19 7.62
CA LEU A 73 12.27 9.07 6.45
C LEU A 73 12.78 8.39 5.18
N VAL A 74 13.89 7.63 5.27
CA VAL A 74 14.46 6.92 4.12
C VAL A 74 13.44 5.95 3.50
N LEU A 75 12.68 5.22 4.32
CA LEU A 75 11.63 4.33 3.82
C LEU A 75 10.51 5.11 3.13
N VAL A 76 10.11 6.27 3.68
CA VAL A 76 9.09 7.14 3.07
C VAL A 76 9.58 7.66 1.72
N VAL A 77 10.84 8.11 1.63
CA VAL A 77 11.44 8.58 0.37
C VAL A 77 11.50 7.45 -0.66
N LEU A 78 12.01 6.28 -0.29
CA LEU A 78 12.11 5.13 -1.20
C LEU A 78 10.74 4.73 -1.77
N TRP A 79 9.73 4.58 -0.91
CA TRP A 79 8.41 4.13 -1.35
C TRP A 79 7.58 5.21 -2.04
N SER A 80 7.69 6.48 -1.64
CA SER A 80 7.02 7.59 -2.33
C SER A 80 7.56 7.80 -3.76
N LEU A 81 8.83 7.51 -4.02
CA LEU A 81 9.42 7.53 -5.36
C LEU A 81 9.13 6.22 -6.13
N ALA A 82 9.13 5.06 -5.46
CA ALA A 82 8.88 3.77 -6.10
C ALA A 82 7.45 3.61 -6.64
N MET A 83 6.46 4.28 -6.02
CA MET A 83 5.07 4.21 -6.49
C MET A 83 4.93 4.70 -7.94
N PRO A 84 5.28 5.96 -8.28
CA PRO A 84 5.20 6.47 -9.63
C PRO A 84 6.22 5.83 -10.58
N PHE A 85 7.47 5.63 -10.14
CA PHE A 85 8.55 5.17 -11.01
C PHE A 85 8.69 3.65 -11.02
N SER A 86 8.00 2.99 -11.97
CA SER A 86 7.96 1.53 -12.08
C SER A 86 9.34 0.86 -12.20
N ARG A 87 10.29 1.49 -12.88
CA ARG A 87 11.67 0.99 -13.02
C ARG A 87 12.47 1.03 -11.72
N PHE A 88 12.14 1.94 -10.81
CA PHE A 88 12.82 2.09 -9.52
C PHE A 88 12.34 1.09 -8.47
N ARG A 89 11.17 0.46 -8.67
CA ARG A 89 10.53 -0.47 -7.72
C ARG A 89 11.45 -1.58 -7.20
N PRO A 90 12.16 -2.36 -8.04
CA PRO A 90 13.02 -3.43 -7.54
C PRO A 90 14.19 -2.89 -6.71
N MET A 91 14.75 -1.75 -7.11
CA MET A 91 15.83 -1.08 -6.39
C MET A 91 15.34 -0.56 -5.03
N ALA A 92 14.16 0.06 -4.99
CA ALA A 92 13.56 0.53 -3.75
C ALA A 92 13.28 -0.60 -2.75
N SER A 93 12.79 -1.76 -3.21
CA SER A 93 12.59 -2.94 -2.36
C SER A 93 13.92 -3.42 -1.78
N CYS A 94 14.95 -3.59 -2.61
CA CYS A 94 16.29 -4.02 -2.17
C CYS A 94 16.93 -3.03 -1.17
N LEU A 95 16.90 -1.73 -1.46
CA LEU A 95 17.40 -0.69 -0.55
C LEU A 95 16.61 -0.65 0.76
N SER A 96 15.29 -0.85 0.70
CA SER A 96 14.44 -0.93 1.89
C SER A 96 14.81 -2.14 2.75
N THR A 97 15.11 -3.31 2.17
CA THR A 97 15.57 -4.49 2.92
C THR A 97 16.85 -4.21 3.67
N VAL A 98 17.87 -3.67 3.00
CA VAL A 98 19.14 -3.31 3.64
C VAL A 98 18.92 -2.30 4.76
N TRP A 99 18.14 -1.25 4.49
CA TRP A 99 17.93 -0.18 5.45
C TRP A 99 17.12 -0.62 6.68
N VAL A 100 16.10 -1.45 6.50
CA VAL A 100 15.33 -2.03 7.62
C VAL A 100 16.24 -2.90 8.49
N CYS A 101 17.15 -3.69 7.90
CA CYS A 101 18.15 -4.43 8.67
C CYS A 101 19.05 -3.51 9.49
N VAL A 102 19.53 -2.40 8.90
CA VAL A 102 20.31 -1.37 9.63
C VAL A 102 19.51 -0.82 10.81
N ILE A 103 18.23 -0.44 10.60
CA ILE A 103 17.35 0.04 11.68
C ILE A 103 17.22 -0.99 12.80
N ILE A 104 16.97 -2.26 12.46
CA ILE A 104 16.82 -3.34 13.45
C ILE A 104 18.11 -3.50 14.26
N VAL A 105 19.27 -3.56 13.60
CA VAL A 105 20.57 -3.68 14.27
C VAL A 105 20.82 -2.50 15.19
N CYS A 106 20.62 -1.27 14.72
CA CYS A 106 20.76 -0.06 15.55
C CYS A 106 19.82 -0.09 16.76
N LYS A 107 18.54 -0.45 16.56
CA LYS A 107 17.56 -0.55 17.66
C LYS A 107 17.95 -1.62 18.68
N MET A 108 18.48 -2.76 18.24
CA MET A 108 18.92 -3.85 19.12
C MET A 108 20.20 -3.50 19.89
N LEU A 109 21.20 -2.93 19.22
CA LEU A 109 22.45 -2.49 19.87
C LEU A 109 22.18 -1.44 20.94
N TYR A 110 21.25 -0.51 20.69
CA TYR A 110 20.89 0.50 21.68
C TYR A 110 20.23 -0.09 22.94
N GLN A 111 19.71 -1.31 22.91
CA GLN A 111 19.14 -1.95 24.10
C GLN A 111 20.20 -2.50 25.07
N LEU A 112 21.47 -2.63 24.65
CA LEU A 112 22.55 -3.14 25.51
C LEU A 112 22.72 -2.29 26.77
N SER A 113 22.97 -2.94 27.92
CA SER A 113 23.12 -2.27 29.22
C SER A 113 24.24 -1.24 29.26
N VAL A 114 25.25 -1.38 28.40
CA VAL A 114 26.37 -0.43 28.24
C VAL A 114 25.89 0.94 27.76
N VAL A 115 24.78 1.01 27.03
CA VAL A 115 24.22 2.27 26.54
C VAL A 115 23.27 2.83 27.58
N ASN A 116 23.62 3.96 28.19
CA ASN A 116 22.83 4.63 29.22
C ASN A 116 22.35 6.03 28.79
N PRO A 117 21.06 6.22 28.44
CA PRO A 117 20.51 7.50 27.99
C PRO A 117 20.72 8.69 28.90
N THR A 118 20.86 8.48 30.20
CA THR A 118 21.01 9.59 31.15
C THR A 118 22.36 10.29 31.04
N GLU A 119 23.38 9.64 30.49
CA GLU A 119 24.73 10.23 30.34
C GLU A 119 24.83 11.25 29.22
N TYR A 120 23.97 11.13 28.19
CA TYR A 120 23.97 12.00 27.02
C TYR A 120 22.64 12.73 26.79
N SER A 121 21.67 12.56 27.68
CA SER A 121 20.42 13.33 27.65
C SER A 121 20.67 14.82 27.89
N CYS A 122 19.99 15.67 27.14
CA CYS A 122 20.07 17.12 27.30
C CYS A 122 18.84 17.64 28.04
N ASN A 123 19.06 18.42 29.10
CA ASN A 123 17.99 19.15 29.79
C ASN A 123 17.89 20.56 29.23
N CYS A 124 16.77 20.87 28.56
CA CYS A 124 16.50 22.22 28.11
C CYS A 124 15.94 23.05 29.27
N SER A 125 16.58 24.17 29.57
CA SER A 125 16.10 25.12 30.57
C SER A 125 14.83 25.84 30.08
N MET A 126 13.83 25.97 30.93
CA MET A 126 12.62 26.72 30.59
C MET A 126 12.96 28.20 30.33
N PRO A 127 12.57 28.77 29.18
CA PRO A 127 12.77 30.18 28.90
C PRO A 127 11.87 31.07 29.78
N LEU A 128 12.22 32.35 29.92
CA LEU A 128 11.44 33.30 30.71
C LEU A 128 10.04 33.51 30.09
N PRO A 129 8.98 33.75 30.89
CA PRO A 129 7.60 33.90 30.40
C PRO A 129 7.44 34.99 29.34
N ASN A 130 8.27 36.02 29.37
CA ASN A 130 8.22 37.14 28.44
C ASN A 130 8.79 36.83 27.05
N THR A 131 9.31 35.62 26.81
CA THR A 131 9.99 35.25 25.56
C THR A 131 9.18 34.33 24.66
N THR A 132 8.15 33.68 25.20
CA THR A 132 7.30 32.71 24.49
C THR A 132 5.82 33.04 24.66
N ASN A 133 5.01 32.63 23.68
CA ASN A 133 3.55 32.80 23.70
C ASN A 133 2.80 31.67 24.43
N LEU A 134 3.51 30.77 25.10
CA LEU A 134 2.94 29.59 25.77
C LEU A 134 2.78 29.84 27.27
N LEU A 135 1.71 29.31 27.85
CA LEU A 135 1.55 29.31 29.31
C LEU A 135 2.57 28.35 29.95
N PRO A 136 3.01 28.59 31.20
CA PRO A 136 3.96 27.71 31.89
C PRO A 136 3.52 26.24 31.93
N GLU A 137 2.22 25.99 32.14
CA GLU A 137 1.64 24.63 32.15
C GLU A 137 1.70 23.96 30.77
N GLU A 138 1.50 24.73 29.69
CA GLU A 138 1.61 24.22 28.32
C GLU A 138 3.06 23.91 27.96
N MET A 139 4.00 24.73 28.43
CA MET A 139 5.43 24.48 28.27
C MET A 139 5.86 23.19 28.95
N MET A 140 5.42 22.95 30.20
CA MET A 140 5.71 21.69 30.91
C MET A 140 5.15 20.44 30.21
N ASN A 141 4.08 20.60 29.42
CA ASN A 141 3.52 19.52 28.60
C ASN A 141 4.17 19.36 27.22
N SER A 142 5.05 20.29 26.82
CA SER A 142 5.75 20.22 25.54
C SER A 142 6.90 19.20 25.55
N THR A 143 7.27 18.73 24.37
CA THR A 143 8.34 17.74 24.20
C THR A 143 9.72 18.23 24.70
N LEU A 144 9.97 19.53 24.70
CA LEU A 144 11.28 20.11 25.08
C LEU A 144 11.49 20.17 26.60
N TYR A 145 10.44 20.47 27.38
CA TYR A 145 10.58 20.80 28.80
C TYR A 145 10.00 19.74 29.74
N LYS A 146 9.30 18.72 29.21
CA LYS A 146 8.67 17.67 30.02
C LYS A 146 9.66 16.70 30.64
N GLU A 147 10.66 16.26 29.88
CA GLU A 147 11.63 15.23 30.27
C GLU A 147 13.00 15.51 29.64
N PRO A 148 14.11 15.01 30.23
CA PRO A 148 15.42 15.05 29.59
C PRO A 148 15.36 14.47 28.18
N ILE A 149 15.92 15.20 27.21
CA ILE A 149 15.80 14.85 25.81
C ILE A 149 16.92 13.89 25.44
N ASP A 150 16.55 12.67 25.05
CA ASP A 150 17.46 11.74 24.38
C ASP A 150 17.61 12.14 22.89
N PRO A 151 18.80 12.58 22.43
CA PRO A 151 19.03 12.94 21.03
C PRO A 151 18.74 11.79 20.05
N ALA A 152 18.92 10.53 20.48
CA ALA A 152 18.68 9.36 19.65
C ALA A 152 17.19 9.17 19.31
N LYS A 153 16.28 9.69 20.14
CA LYS A 153 14.82 9.60 19.95
C LYS A 153 14.39 10.26 18.64
N TRP A 154 15.04 11.36 18.23
CA TRP A 154 14.76 12.04 16.96
C TRP A 154 15.21 11.22 15.74
N PHE A 155 16.32 10.49 15.86
CA PHE A 155 16.72 9.50 14.87
C PHE A 155 15.80 8.26 14.84
N GLY A 156 14.99 8.05 15.87
CA GLY A 156 14.03 6.94 15.97
C GLY A 156 14.60 5.73 16.70
N ILE A 157 15.47 5.97 17.66
CA ILE A 157 16.06 4.95 18.53
C ILE A 157 15.74 5.34 19.98
N ARG A 158 15.17 4.42 20.75
CA ARG A 158 14.91 4.62 22.19
C ARG A 158 15.12 3.33 22.96
N LYS A 159 15.38 3.44 24.26
CA LYS A 159 15.31 2.30 25.18
C LYS A 159 13.86 1.86 25.34
N ASP A 160 13.64 0.56 25.37
CA ASP A 160 12.33 -0.05 25.65
C ASP A 160 12.51 -1.27 26.57
N ALA A 161 11.44 -1.69 27.25
CA ALA A 161 11.49 -2.79 28.20
C ALA A 161 11.79 -4.13 27.51
N THR A 162 11.39 -4.29 26.24
CA THR A 162 11.67 -5.49 25.44
C THR A 162 12.21 -5.12 24.07
N ALA A 163 13.41 -5.63 23.75
CA ALA A 163 14.06 -5.38 22.46
C ALA A 163 13.21 -5.88 21.28
N LEU A 164 12.61 -7.07 21.41
CA LEU A 164 11.77 -7.68 20.38
C LEU A 164 10.45 -6.92 20.18
N GLY A 165 9.82 -6.47 21.27
CA GLY A 165 8.60 -5.67 21.20
C GLY A 165 8.82 -4.36 20.43
N TYR A 166 9.97 -3.72 20.66
CA TYR A 166 10.32 -2.48 19.98
C TYR A 166 10.67 -2.66 18.50
N SER A 167 11.39 -3.73 18.13
CA SER A 167 11.77 -4.01 16.74
C SER A 167 10.68 -4.74 15.94
N LYS A 168 9.59 -5.18 16.57
CA LYS A 168 8.48 -5.93 15.95
C LYS A 168 7.95 -5.31 14.66
N ASN A 169 7.71 -3.99 14.63
CA ASN A 169 7.13 -3.34 13.45
C ASN A 169 8.09 -3.42 12.24
N HIS A 170 9.38 -3.15 12.47
CA HIS A 170 10.43 -3.24 11.44
C HIS A 170 10.69 -4.69 11.03
N LEU A 171 10.59 -5.65 11.96
CA LEU A 171 10.64 -7.09 11.63
C LEU A 171 9.49 -7.52 10.72
N ILE A 172 8.27 -7.03 10.93
CA ILE A 172 7.13 -7.32 10.03
C ILE A 172 7.41 -6.76 8.63
N VAL A 173 7.98 -5.55 8.53
CA VAL A 173 8.36 -4.97 7.23
C VAL A 173 9.45 -5.82 6.55
N LEU A 174 10.46 -6.26 7.29
CA LEU A 174 11.50 -7.16 6.77
C LEU A 174 10.90 -8.48 6.27
N MET A 175 10.01 -9.10 7.05
CA MET A 175 9.32 -10.32 6.65
C MET A 175 8.47 -10.12 5.39
N LEU A 176 7.79 -8.98 5.25
CA LEU A 176 7.03 -8.64 4.04
C LEU A 176 7.93 -8.43 2.81
N LEU A 177 9.09 -7.79 2.97
CA LEU A 177 10.09 -7.63 1.90
C LEU A 177 10.68 -8.97 1.44
N VAL A 178 10.99 -9.86 2.39
CA VAL A 178 11.41 -11.23 2.07
C VAL A 178 10.27 -11.98 1.39
N PHE A 179 9.04 -11.81 1.89
CA PHE A 179 7.86 -12.45 1.32
C PHE A 179 7.60 -11.99 -0.13
N GLU A 180 7.79 -10.69 -0.42
CA GLU A 180 7.77 -10.15 -1.79
C GLU A 180 8.74 -10.90 -2.71
N ALA A 181 9.99 -11.04 -2.30
CA ALA A 181 10.99 -11.76 -3.06
C ALA A 181 10.60 -13.24 -3.25
N THR A 182 10.03 -13.89 -2.23
CA THR A 182 9.54 -15.27 -2.35
C THR A 182 8.36 -15.40 -3.30
N VAL A 183 7.40 -14.46 -3.32
CA VAL A 183 6.28 -14.46 -4.27
C VAL A 183 6.83 -14.40 -5.70
N TYR A 184 7.74 -13.46 -6.00
CA TYR A 184 8.32 -13.35 -7.34
C TYR A 184 9.12 -14.60 -7.74
N ARG A 185 9.93 -15.16 -6.82
CA ARG A 185 10.70 -16.39 -7.08
C ARG A 185 9.79 -17.60 -7.30
N HIS A 186 8.75 -17.74 -6.48
CA HIS A 186 7.75 -18.80 -6.63
C HIS A 186 7.07 -18.72 -7.99
N GLN A 187 6.65 -17.53 -8.43
CA GLN A 187 6.03 -17.36 -9.75
C GLN A 187 6.97 -17.71 -10.90
N VAL A 188 8.22 -17.24 -10.86
CA VAL A 188 9.22 -17.61 -11.88
C VAL A 188 9.43 -19.13 -11.93
N HIS A 189 9.46 -19.81 -10.77
CA HIS A 189 9.57 -21.26 -10.71
C HIS A 189 8.33 -21.97 -11.27
N HIS A 190 7.13 -21.52 -10.89
CA HIS A 190 5.85 -22.06 -11.37
C HIS A 190 5.72 -21.95 -12.89
N TYR A 191 6.07 -20.80 -13.48
CA TYR A 191 6.06 -20.62 -14.94
C TYR A 191 7.06 -21.52 -15.67
N ARG A 192 8.25 -21.75 -15.08
CA ARG A 192 9.23 -22.69 -15.63
C ARG A 192 8.75 -24.13 -15.60
N GLN A 193 8.12 -24.57 -14.51
CA GLN A 193 7.55 -25.93 -14.43
C GLN A 193 6.45 -26.15 -15.48
N LEU A 194 5.64 -25.13 -15.74
CA LEU A 194 4.60 -25.17 -16.77
C LEU A 194 5.13 -24.98 -18.20
N LEU A 195 6.44 -24.72 -18.38
CA LEU A 195 7.06 -24.36 -19.65
C LEU A 195 6.34 -23.20 -20.36
N ARG A 196 5.86 -22.22 -19.58
CA ARG A 196 5.11 -21.05 -20.08
C ARG A 196 5.82 -19.76 -19.68
N SER A 197 5.75 -18.75 -20.54
CA SER A 197 6.13 -17.39 -20.17
C SER A 197 5.05 -16.77 -19.26
N PRO A 198 5.44 -15.79 -18.41
CA PRO A 198 4.46 -14.96 -17.72
C PRO A 198 3.50 -14.31 -18.74
N PRO A 199 2.21 -14.14 -18.41
CA PRO A 199 1.26 -13.50 -19.31
C PRO A 199 1.63 -12.02 -19.52
N THR A 200 1.45 -11.51 -20.74
CA THR A 200 1.78 -10.11 -21.09
C THR A 200 0.98 -9.12 -20.25
N ILE A 201 -0.32 -9.39 -20.09
CA ILE A 201 -1.22 -8.67 -19.20
C ILE A 201 -1.49 -9.51 -17.96
N GLN A 202 -1.11 -8.96 -16.81
CA GLN A 202 -1.30 -9.64 -15.53
C GLN A 202 -2.73 -9.44 -15.01
N THR A 203 -3.61 -10.41 -15.24
CA THR A 203 -5.00 -10.45 -14.75
C THR A 203 -5.28 -11.64 -13.83
N LEU A 204 -6.31 -11.58 -12.97
CA LEU A 204 -6.72 -12.71 -12.13
C LEU A 204 -7.39 -13.81 -12.95
N PHE A 205 -8.28 -13.43 -13.86
CA PHE A 205 -9.04 -14.35 -14.72
C PHE A 205 -8.75 -14.12 -16.20
N PRO A 206 -7.81 -14.86 -16.82
CA PRO A 206 -7.43 -14.64 -18.22
C PRO A 206 -8.57 -14.84 -19.23
N SER A 207 -9.59 -15.63 -18.88
CA SER A 207 -10.76 -15.87 -19.73
C SER A 207 -11.73 -14.68 -19.78
N ALA A 208 -11.64 -13.74 -18.84
CA ALA A 208 -12.55 -12.60 -18.75
C ALA A 208 -12.01 -11.42 -19.57
N LYS A 209 -12.53 -11.27 -20.78
CA LYS A 209 -12.23 -10.20 -21.74
C LYS A 209 -13.43 -9.30 -21.96
N ARG A 210 -13.23 -8.16 -22.63
CA ARG A 210 -14.31 -7.23 -23.00
C ARG A 210 -15.44 -7.91 -23.77
N ASP A 211 -15.14 -8.83 -24.68
CA ASP A 211 -16.14 -9.53 -25.50
C ASP A 211 -17.02 -10.48 -24.68
N THR A 212 -16.48 -11.00 -23.57
CA THR A 212 -17.19 -11.95 -22.70
C THR A 212 -17.95 -11.27 -21.57
N LEU A 213 -17.81 -9.96 -21.42
CA LEU A 213 -18.40 -9.16 -20.34
C LEU A 213 -19.93 -9.32 -20.31
N ASP A 214 -20.55 -9.23 -21.49
CA ASP A 214 -22.01 -9.14 -21.65
C ASP A 214 -22.70 -10.51 -21.71
N ASN A 215 -21.94 -11.62 -21.59
CA ASN A 215 -22.47 -12.99 -21.65
C ASN A 215 -23.18 -13.44 -20.37
N GLY A 216 -23.08 -12.69 -19.27
CA GLY A 216 -23.78 -12.98 -18.01
C GLY A 216 -23.10 -12.39 -16.77
N LEU A 217 -23.74 -12.56 -15.62
CA LEU A 217 -23.29 -11.94 -14.36
C LEU A 217 -21.92 -12.45 -13.87
N ILE A 218 -21.64 -13.75 -14.01
CA ILE A 218 -20.36 -14.34 -13.56
C ILE A 218 -19.19 -13.86 -14.42
N PRO A 219 -19.23 -13.90 -15.77
CA PRO A 219 -18.23 -13.26 -16.61
C PRO A 219 -18.05 -11.77 -16.31
N CYS A 220 -19.14 -11.04 -16.08
CA CYS A 220 -19.08 -9.63 -15.71
C CYS A 220 -18.31 -9.39 -14.40
N LEU A 221 -18.62 -10.15 -13.35
CA LEU A 221 -17.89 -10.04 -12.08
C LEU A 221 -16.39 -10.34 -12.25
N LYS A 222 -16.04 -11.38 -13.03
CA LYS A 222 -14.63 -11.71 -13.31
C LYS A 222 -13.92 -10.59 -14.08
N TYR A 223 -14.60 -9.97 -15.04
CA TYR A 223 -14.08 -8.84 -15.80
C TYR A 223 -13.85 -7.62 -14.88
N LEU A 224 -14.83 -7.29 -14.02
CA LEU A 224 -14.70 -6.21 -13.05
C LEU A 224 -13.54 -6.47 -12.08
N LEU A 225 -13.39 -7.68 -11.53
CA LEU A 225 -12.26 -8.01 -10.66
C LEU A 225 -10.90 -7.80 -11.34
N ASN A 226 -10.80 -8.01 -12.66
CA ASN A 226 -9.58 -7.74 -13.42
C ASN A 226 -9.36 -6.26 -13.72
N TYR A 227 -10.39 -5.56 -14.17
CA TYR A 227 -10.27 -4.26 -14.86
C TYR A 227 -11.01 -3.11 -14.16
N SER A 228 -11.49 -3.28 -12.92
CA SER A 228 -12.20 -2.21 -12.18
C SER A 228 -11.37 -0.92 -12.12
N PHE A 229 -10.09 -1.02 -11.75
CA PHE A 229 -9.23 0.16 -11.68
C PHE A 229 -8.80 0.68 -13.07
N TYR A 230 -8.80 -0.18 -14.09
CA TYR A 230 -8.55 0.26 -15.47
C TYR A 230 -9.70 1.14 -15.99
N LYS A 231 -10.96 0.76 -15.73
CA LYS A 231 -12.13 1.55 -16.12
C LYS A 231 -12.37 2.76 -15.22
N PHE A 232 -12.42 2.56 -13.90
CA PHE A 232 -12.85 3.57 -12.92
C PHE A 232 -11.70 4.26 -12.16
N GLY A 233 -10.46 4.15 -12.65
CA GLY A 233 -9.29 4.58 -11.90
C GLY A 233 -9.23 6.10 -11.66
N LEU A 234 -9.71 6.93 -12.58
CA LEU A 234 -9.78 8.38 -12.40
C LEU A 234 -10.79 8.77 -11.33
N GLU A 235 -11.98 8.17 -11.38
CA GLU A 235 -13.07 8.38 -10.44
C GLU A 235 -12.62 7.99 -9.03
N ILE A 236 -11.95 6.84 -8.88
CA ILE A 236 -11.37 6.40 -7.62
C ILE A 236 -10.30 7.39 -7.14
N CYS A 237 -9.42 7.88 -8.02
CA CYS A 237 -8.40 8.86 -7.64
C CYS A 237 -9.01 10.20 -7.17
N PHE A 238 -10.07 10.67 -7.81
CA PHE A 238 -10.78 11.88 -7.38
C PHE A 238 -11.50 11.67 -6.05
N LEU A 239 -12.17 10.53 -5.86
CA LEU A 239 -12.78 10.17 -4.58
C LEU A 239 -11.73 10.08 -3.46
N MET A 240 -10.56 9.52 -3.74
CA MET A 240 -9.45 9.49 -2.78
C MET A 240 -8.92 10.89 -2.48
N THR A 241 -8.88 11.79 -3.47
CA THR A 241 -8.47 13.19 -3.26
C THR A 241 -9.47 13.91 -2.36
N VAL A 242 -10.78 13.75 -2.60
CA VAL A 242 -11.84 14.27 -1.73
C VAL A 242 -11.76 13.68 -0.33
N ASN A 243 -11.44 12.39 -0.20
CA ASN A 243 -11.25 11.75 1.10
C ASN A 243 -10.06 12.35 1.87
N VAL A 244 -8.93 12.59 1.22
CA VAL A 244 -7.78 13.31 1.83
C VAL A 244 -8.21 14.69 2.30
N ILE A 245 -8.94 15.42 1.45
CA ILE A 245 -9.46 16.75 1.80
C ILE A 245 -10.36 16.68 3.04
N GLY A 246 -11.29 15.72 3.06
CA GLY A 246 -12.27 15.52 4.12
C GLY A 246 -11.66 15.10 5.47
N GLN A 247 -10.64 14.24 5.46
CA GLN A 247 -10.03 13.73 6.69
C GLN A 247 -9.04 14.69 7.33
N ARG A 248 -8.33 15.50 6.54
CA ARG A 248 -7.24 16.36 7.01
C ARG A 248 -7.70 17.70 7.54
N MET A 249 -8.62 18.37 6.82
CA MET A 249 -9.16 19.71 7.13
C MET A 249 -8.09 20.71 7.63
N ASN A 250 -6.90 20.71 6.99
CA ASN A 250 -5.76 21.56 7.33
C ASN A 250 -5.35 22.42 6.12
N PHE A 251 -4.46 23.40 6.30
CA PHE A 251 -4.05 24.32 5.25
C PHE A 251 -3.40 23.62 4.05
N LEU A 252 -2.60 22.57 4.29
CA LEU A 252 -1.92 21.81 3.23
C LEU A 252 -2.91 21.14 2.26
N VAL A 253 -4.13 20.85 2.71
CA VAL A 253 -5.22 20.35 1.86
C VAL A 253 -5.61 21.32 0.75
N ILE A 254 -5.48 22.63 0.96
CA ILE A 254 -5.83 23.63 -0.06
C ILE A 254 -5.01 23.38 -1.33
N ILE A 255 -3.75 22.95 -1.18
CA ILE A 255 -2.87 22.62 -2.31
C ILE A 255 -3.41 21.40 -3.08
N HIS A 256 -3.92 20.37 -2.40
CA HIS A 256 -4.63 19.26 -3.06
C HIS A 256 -5.89 19.73 -3.79
N GLY A 257 -6.67 20.63 -3.18
CA GLY A 257 -7.85 21.24 -3.80
C GLY A 257 -7.52 22.01 -5.08
N CYS A 258 -6.48 22.84 -5.06
CA CYS A 258 -6.01 23.57 -6.24
C CYS A 258 -5.60 22.63 -7.38
N TRP A 259 -4.85 21.57 -7.08
CA TRP A 259 -4.51 20.55 -8.07
C TRP A 259 -5.73 19.81 -8.61
N MET A 260 -6.67 19.45 -7.74
CA MET A 260 -7.92 18.80 -8.15
C MET A 260 -8.71 19.68 -9.13
N VAL A 261 -8.86 20.97 -8.83
CA VAL A 261 -9.51 21.94 -9.74
C VAL A 261 -8.75 22.04 -11.06
N ALA A 262 -7.41 22.16 -11.02
CA ALA A 262 -6.59 22.23 -12.23
C ALA A 262 -6.75 20.98 -13.13
N LEU A 263 -6.92 19.80 -12.54
CA LEU A 263 -7.20 18.55 -13.25
C LEU A 263 -8.63 18.52 -13.80
N LEU A 264 -9.64 18.88 -13.00
CA LEU A 264 -11.06 18.83 -13.40
C LEU A 264 -11.45 19.86 -14.46
N VAL A 265 -10.78 21.02 -14.51
CA VAL A 265 -10.96 22.00 -15.59
C VAL A 265 -10.61 21.37 -16.95
N ARG A 266 -9.71 20.39 -16.98
CA ARG A 266 -9.44 19.59 -18.17
C ARG A 266 -10.49 18.48 -18.28
N ARG A 267 -11.60 18.79 -18.95
CA ARG A 267 -12.71 17.83 -19.13
C ARG A 267 -12.32 16.54 -19.86
N ARG A 268 -11.33 16.59 -20.76
CA ARG A 268 -10.94 15.44 -21.59
C ARG A 268 -9.92 14.53 -20.91
N ARG A 269 -10.15 13.22 -20.93
CA ARG A 269 -9.24 12.18 -20.40
C ARG A 269 -7.85 12.29 -21.00
N ALA A 270 -7.76 12.46 -22.32
CA ALA A 270 -6.48 12.62 -23.02
C ALA A 270 -5.70 13.87 -22.58
N ALA A 271 -6.38 14.94 -22.16
CA ALA A 271 -5.72 16.15 -21.64
C ALA A 271 -5.22 15.94 -20.21
N ILE A 272 -5.99 15.25 -19.36
CA ILE A 272 -5.59 14.87 -17.99
C ILE A 272 -4.34 13.97 -18.06
N ALA A 273 -4.33 12.97 -18.93
CA ALA A 273 -3.22 12.02 -19.09
C ALA A 273 -1.87 12.69 -19.37
N LYS A 274 -1.85 13.84 -20.08
CA LYS A 274 -0.62 14.60 -20.37
C LYS A 274 -0.03 15.28 -19.13
N ILE A 275 -0.86 15.70 -18.18
CA ILE A 275 -0.44 16.42 -16.97
C ILE A 275 -0.23 15.46 -15.79
N TRP A 276 -0.86 14.28 -15.83
CA TRP A 276 -0.87 13.30 -14.76
C TRP A 276 0.51 12.92 -14.18
N PRO A 277 1.58 12.73 -14.98
CA PRO A 277 2.91 12.46 -14.44
C PRO A 277 3.44 13.59 -13.54
N LYS A 278 3.14 14.86 -13.88
CA LYS A 278 3.51 16.02 -13.07
C LYS A 278 2.75 16.03 -11.75
N TYR A 279 1.47 15.66 -11.77
CA TYR A 279 0.67 15.50 -10.56
C TYR A 279 1.21 14.38 -9.65
N CYS A 280 1.56 13.22 -10.22
CA CYS A 280 2.16 12.12 -9.44
C CYS A 280 3.50 12.52 -8.81
N LEU A 281 4.34 13.25 -9.55
CA LEU A 281 5.60 13.78 -9.04
C LEU A 281 5.36 14.79 -7.90
N PHE A 282 4.40 15.70 -8.08
CA PHE A 282 3.99 16.63 -7.04
C PHE A 282 3.54 15.88 -5.77
N LEU A 283 2.65 14.88 -5.88
CA LEU A 283 2.20 14.09 -4.73
C LEU A 283 3.35 13.39 -4.01
N SER A 284 4.32 12.86 -4.77
CA SER A 284 5.50 12.19 -4.22
C SER A 284 6.37 13.16 -3.40
N ILE A 285 6.72 14.31 -3.98
CA ILE A 285 7.51 15.36 -3.30
C ILE A 285 6.73 15.91 -2.09
N PHE A 286 5.43 16.12 -2.25
CA PHE A 286 4.58 16.66 -1.19
C PHE A 286 4.45 15.70 -0.01
N MET A 287 4.37 14.38 -0.26
CA MET A 287 4.40 13.36 0.79
C MET A 287 5.70 13.40 1.60
N ILE A 288 6.86 13.53 0.93
CA ILE A 288 8.16 13.64 1.60
C ILE A 288 8.20 14.93 2.44
N TYR A 289 7.76 16.05 1.87
CA TYR A 289 7.71 17.33 2.56
C TYR A 289 6.81 17.27 3.81
N GLN A 290 5.59 16.73 3.69
CA GLN A 290 4.70 16.55 4.83
C GLN A 290 5.32 15.69 5.93
N TYR A 291 6.05 14.62 5.57
CA TYR A 291 6.72 13.79 6.56
C TYR A 291 7.86 14.53 7.27
N LEU A 292 8.63 15.36 6.54
CA LEU A 292 9.65 16.22 7.14
C LEU A 292 9.04 17.20 8.16
N LEU A 293 7.86 17.76 7.87
CA LEU A 293 7.12 18.58 8.84
C LEU A 293 6.72 17.77 10.08
N CYS A 294 6.43 16.47 9.95
CA CYS A 294 6.16 15.62 11.12
C CYS A 294 7.41 15.31 11.95
N VAL A 295 8.57 15.20 11.32
CA VAL A 295 9.85 14.94 12.02
C VAL A 295 10.35 16.19 12.75
N GLY A 296 10.24 17.36 12.10
CA GLY A 296 10.67 18.63 12.67
C GLY A 296 12.17 18.73 12.93
N ILE A 297 12.58 19.77 13.65
CA ILE A 297 13.97 20.00 14.05
C ILE A 297 14.36 19.11 15.24
N PRO A 298 15.66 18.80 15.42
CA PRO A 298 16.12 18.00 16.55
C PRO A 298 15.81 18.70 17.89
N PRO A 299 15.08 18.04 18.80
CA PRO A 299 14.73 18.63 20.11
C PRO A 299 15.96 18.86 21.01
N ALA A 300 17.04 18.11 20.78
CA ALA A 300 18.30 18.26 21.53
C ALA A 300 18.98 19.62 21.34
N LEU A 301 18.59 20.41 20.32
CA LEU A 301 19.11 21.76 20.13
C LEU A 301 18.56 22.78 21.14
N CYS A 302 17.51 22.42 21.90
CA CYS A 302 16.83 23.33 22.84
C CYS A 302 16.37 24.66 22.22
N ILE A 303 16.11 24.69 20.91
CA ILE A 303 15.58 25.85 20.19
C ILE A 303 14.10 25.58 19.91
N ASP A 304 13.23 26.45 20.42
CA ASP A 304 11.81 26.42 20.09
C ASP A 304 11.53 27.08 18.74
N TYR A 305 10.41 26.73 18.13
CA TYR A 305 10.07 27.22 16.80
C TYR A 305 9.73 28.72 16.77
N PRO A 306 10.03 29.42 15.66
CA PRO A 306 9.84 30.87 15.57
C PRO A 306 8.40 31.37 15.78
N TRP A 307 7.39 30.55 15.47
CA TRP A 307 5.97 30.90 15.70
C TRP A 307 5.55 30.83 17.18
N ARG A 308 6.40 30.31 18.06
CA ARG A 308 6.20 30.33 19.52
C ARG A 308 6.95 31.45 20.22
N TRP A 309 7.83 32.16 19.53
CA TRP A 309 8.51 33.35 20.06
C TRP A 309 7.51 34.48 20.29
N ASN A 310 7.79 35.32 21.28
CA ASN A 310 6.99 36.51 21.60
C ASN A 310 7.09 37.56 20.47
N ASN A 311 6.30 37.35 19.41
CA ASN A 311 6.10 38.25 18.29
C ASN A 311 4.68 38.82 18.32
N GLN A 312 4.49 40.05 17.79
CA GLN A 312 3.20 40.76 17.76
C GLN A 312 2.05 40.00 17.07
N LEU A 313 2.38 39.01 16.23
CA LEU A 313 1.42 38.09 15.63
C LEU A 313 1.22 36.88 16.55
N LEU A 314 0.21 36.95 17.41
CA LEU A 314 -0.22 35.85 18.28
C LEU A 314 -0.68 34.65 17.44
N MET A 315 0.22 33.70 17.22
CA MET A 315 -0.09 32.43 16.56
C MET A 315 -0.69 31.47 17.59
N SER A 316 -2.02 31.30 17.56
CA SER A 316 -2.69 30.36 18.47
C SER A 316 -2.32 28.91 18.17
N SER A 317 -2.33 28.05 19.18
CA SER A 317 -2.07 26.61 19.03
C SER A 317 -3.03 25.94 18.02
N ALA A 318 -4.28 26.42 17.93
CA ALA A 318 -5.24 25.96 16.94
C ALA A 318 -4.84 26.33 15.51
N LEU A 319 -4.33 27.55 15.31
CA LEU A 319 -3.86 28.01 14.00
C LEU A 319 -2.60 27.26 13.55
N ILE A 320 -1.65 27.01 14.45
CA ILE A 320 -0.44 26.21 14.17
C ILE A 320 -0.83 24.80 13.71
N LYS A 321 -1.73 24.14 14.45
CA LYS A 321 -2.27 22.82 14.11
C LYS A 321 -2.99 22.84 12.76
N TRP A 322 -3.78 23.88 12.48
CA TRP A 322 -4.50 24.01 11.21
C TRP A 322 -3.57 24.26 10.03
N ILE A 323 -2.51 25.06 10.18
CA ILE A 323 -1.50 25.27 9.12
C ILE A 323 -0.66 24.00 8.89
N TYR A 324 -0.62 23.09 9.87
CA TYR A 324 0.20 21.87 9.87
C TYR A 324 1.70 22.17 9.99
N LEU A 325 2.05 23.16 10.82
CA LEU A 325 3.43 23.47 11.17
C LEU A 325 3.98 22.43 12.16
N PRO A 326 5.29 22.14 12.14
CA PRO A 326 5.91 21.37 13.20
C PRO A 326 5.79 22.13 14.53
N ASP A 327 5.66 21.43 15.65
CA ASP A 327 5.59 22.08 16.96
C ASP A 327 5.93 21.05 18.04
N PHE A 328 6.56 21.48 19.13
CA PHE A 328 6.88 20.59 20.24
C PHE A 328 5.73 20.41 21.23
N TYR A 329 4.77 21.33 21.24
CA TYR A 329 3.54 21.24 22.04
C TYR A 329 2.39 20.62 21.23
N THR A 330 2.00 21.24 20.12
CA THR A 330 0.96 20.72 19.20
C THR A 330 1.53 19.86 18.08
N VAL A 331 2.11 18.71 18.44
CA VAL A 331 2.77 17.81 17.48
C VAL A 331 1.82 17.41 16.33
N PRO A 332 2.20 17.59 15.05
CA PRO A 332 1.37 17.22 13.92
C PRO A 332 1.14 15.71 13.87
N ASN A 333 -0.12 15.31 13.66
CA ASN A 333 -0.47 13.89 13.60
C ASN A 333 0.00 13.27 12.27
N SER A 334 1.05 12.45 12.34
CA SER A 334 1.65 11.74 11.22
C SER A 334 0.76 10.66 10.63
N LYS A 335 -0.12 10.01 11.43
CA LYS A 335 -0.95 8.89 10.96
C LYS A 335 -1.90 9.29 9.84
N ASN A 336 -2.30 10.55 9.84
CA ASN A 336 -3.19 11.10 8.82
C ASN A 336 -2.52 11.13 7.42
N LEU A 337 -1.17 11.09 7.32
CA LEU A 337 -0.44 10.98 6.05
C LEU A 337 -0.70 9.66 5.33
N MET A 338 -1.31 8.67 5.99
CA MET A 338 -1.65 7.43 5.32
C MET A 338 -2.66 7.66 4.19
N ALA A 339 -3.60 8.59 4.36
CA ALA A 339 -4.56 8.93 3.31
C ALA A 339 -3.86 9.53 2.07
N ASP A 340 -2.92 10.46 2.29
CA ASP A 340 -2.10 11.06 1.24
C ASP A 340 -1.25 10.00 0.51
N PHE A 341 -0.68 9.04 1.25
CA PHE A 341 0.07 7.94 0.66
C PHE A 341 -0.82 7.00 -0.18
N LEU A 342 -2.02 6.67 0.30
CA LEU A 342 -2.99 5.89 -0.49
C LEU A 342 -3.40 6.64 -1.77
N LEU A 343 -3.60 7.95 -1.69
CA LEU A 343 -3.83 8.78 -2.88
C LEU A 343 -2.65 8.71 -3.85
N LEU A 344 -1.40 8.83 -3.38
CA LEU A 344 -0.21 8.66 -4.22
C LEU A 344 -0.14 7.28 -4.86
N MET A 345 -0.48 6.21 -4.11
CA MET A 345 -0.54 4.85 -4.64
C MET A 345 -1.58 4.74 -5.77
N CYS A 346 -2.80 5.23 -5.55
CA CYS A 346 -3.86 5.24 -6.56
C CYS A 346 -3.46 6.06 -7.80
N ALA A 347 -2.96 7.27 -7.61
CA ALA A 347 -2.53 8.13 -8.71
C ALA A 347 -1.39 7.49 -9.53
N SER A 348 -0.47 6.80 -8.86
CA SER A 348 0.61 6.06 -9.52
C SER A 348 0.11 4.87 -10.32
N GLN A 349 -0.91 4.14 -9.83
CA GLN A 349 -1.56 3.10 -10.63
C GLN A 349 -2.31 3.71 -11.82
N GLN A 350 -2.95 4.86 -11.65
CA GLN A 350 -3.66 5.54 -12.72
C GLN A 350 -2.71 6.04 -13.81
N TRP A 351 -1.48 6.45 -13.44
CA TRP A 351 -0.44 6.73 -14.44
C TRP A 351 -0.15 5.47 -15.26
N LYS A 352 0.04 4.31 -14.63
CA LYS A 352 0.22 3.05 -15.36
C LYS A 352 -0.97 2.73 -16.28
N VAL A 353 -2.21 2.99 -15.84
CA VAL A 353 -3.41 2.80 -16.68
C VAL A 353 -3.34 3.68 -17.93
N PHE A 354 -2.97 4.96 -17.82
CA PHE A 354 -2.79 5.82 -19.00
C PHE A 354 -1.68 5.37 -19.97
N GLU A 355 -0.69 4.62 -19.48
CA GLU A 355 0.32 3.99 -20.34
C GLU A 355 -0.23 2.73 -21.02
N CYS A 356 -0.96 1.90 -20.26
CA CYS A 356 -1.62 0.69 -20.77
C CYS A 356 -2.67 1.01 -21.84
N GLU A 357 -3.44 2.09 -21.70
CA GLU A 357 -4.46 2.51 -22.67
C GLU A 357 -3.89 2.79 -24.08
N LYS A 358 -2.59 3.06 -24.20
CA LYS A 358 -1.91 3.28 -25.48
C LYS A 358 -1.48 1.99 -26.17
N GLN A 359 -1.57 0.85 -25.48
CA GLN A 359 -1.13 -0.45 -25.97
C GLN A 359 -2.30 -1.23 -26.55
N GLU A 360 -2.15 -1.73 -27.77
CA GLU A 360 -3.20 -2.48 -28.48
C GLU A 360 -3.66 -3.73 -27.73
N GLU A 361 -2.73 -4.47 -27.10
CA GLU A 361 -3.06 -5.65 -26.30
C GLU A 361 -4.07 -5.35 -25.18
N TRP A 362 -3.96 -4.18 -24.54
CA TRP A 362 -4.87 -3.77 -23.48
C TRP A 362 -6.23 -3.33 -24.04
N MET A 363 -6.25 -2.67 -25.20
CA MET A 363 -7.48 -2.32 -25.89
C MET A 363 -8.28 -3.57 -26.28
N VAL A 364 -7.62 -4.63 -26.77
CA VAL A 364 -8.29 -5.89 -27.11
C VAL A 364 -8.84 -6.62 -25.87
N GLN A 365 -8.07 -6.68 -24.78
CA GLN A 365 -8.50 -7.45 -23.60
C GLN A 365 -9.50 -6.71 -22.71
N ALA A 366 -9.28 -5.42 -22.47
CA ALA A 366 -10.04 -4.59 -21.52
C ALA A 366 -10.98 -3.58 -22.22
N GLY A 367 -10.97 -3.53 -23.55
CA GLY A 367 -11.76 -2.60 -24.34
C GLY A 367 -11.21 -1.17 -24.31
N GLU A 368 -11.71 -0.37 -25.25
CA GLU A 368 -11.44 1.05 -25.34
C GLU A 368 -11.96 1.83 -24.12
N ASN A 369 -11.26 2.91 -23.76
CA ASN A 369 -11.54 3.73 -22.59
C ASN A 369 -11.48 5.23 -22.93
N THR A 370 -12.18 5.61 -23.99
CA THR A 370 -12.26 6.98 -24.50
C THR A 370 -13.49 7.69 -23.92
N ASP A 371 -13.40 9.02 -23.89
CA ASP A 371 -14.45 9.93 -23.43
C ASP A 371 -15.04 10.74 -24.60
N GLU A 372 -15.11 10.12 -25.79
CA GLU A 372 -15.68 10.75 -26.97
C GLU A 372 -17.18 10.99 -26.79
N PRO A 373 -17.68 12.20 -27.10
CA PRO A 373 -19.09 12.54 -26.90
C PRO A 373 -20.00 11.76 -27.86
N ASP A 374 -19.51 11.48 -29.07
CA ASP A 374 -20.23 10.77 -30.13
C ASP A 374 -19.52 9.45 -30.48
N PRO A 375 -19.60 8.41 -29.62
CA PRO A 375 -18.87 7.16 -29.80
C PRO A 375 -19.29 6.36 -31.05
N MET A 376 -20.41 6.74 -31.68
CA MET A 376 -20.92 6.15 -32.93
C MET A 376 -20.43 6.88 -34.18
N GLU A 377 -19.78 8.04 -34.04
CA GLU A 377 -19.29 8.80 -35.19
C GLU A 377 -18.24 7.98 -35.94
N GLY A 378 -18.55 7.60 -37.20
CA GLY A 378 -17.70 6.74 -38.02
C GLY A 378 -17.86 5.22 -37.79
N GLN A 379 -18.71 4.78 -36.85
CA GLN A 379 -19.01 3.35 -36.65
C GLN A 379 -20.28 2.93 -37.40
N LEU A 380 -20.15 1.91 -38.25
CA LEU A 380 -21.27 1.33 -39.02
C LEU A 380 -22.21 0.46 -38.15
N PHE A 381 -21.70 -0.08 -37.04
CA PHE A 381 -22.45 -1.00 -36.16
C PHE A 381 -22.18 -0.67 -34.69
N ASN A 382 -23.23 -0.71 -33.87
CA ASN A 382 -23.10 -0.55 -32.42
C ASN A 382 -22.39 -1.79 -31.84
N PRO A 383 -21.26 -1.62 -31.13
CA PRO A 383 -20.52 -2.75 -30.55
C PRO A 383 -21.27 -3.40 -29.37
N ALA A 384 -22.24 -2.72 -28.75
CA ALA A 384 -23.03 -3.26 -27.65
C ALA A 384 -24.31 -3.96 -28.17
N PRO A 385 -24.60 -5.20 -27.75
CA PRO A 385 -25.85 -5.88 -28.09
C PRO A 385 -27.05 -5.20 -27.42
N ASN A 386 -28.26 -5.42 -27.96
CA ASN A 386 -29.47 -4.87 -27.40
C ASN A 386 -29.82 -5.52 -26.04
N PHE A 387 -29.68 -4.76 -24.96
CA PHE A 387 -29.97 -5.19 -23.58
C PHE A 387 -31.35 -4.74 -23.07
N ILE A 388 -32.11 -3.95 -23.83
CA ILE A 388 -33.40 -3.37 -23.39
C ILE A 388 -34.44 -4.47 -23.11
N ASN A 389 -34.36 -5.58 -23.84
CA ASN A 389 -35.35 -6.66 -23.76
C ASN A 389 -35.09 -7.66 -22.62
N CYS A 390 -34.02 -7.48 -21.82
CA CYS A 390 -33.67 -8.35 -20.68
C CYS A 390 -33.76 -9.86 -20.99
N ARG A 391 -33.30 -10.26 -22.18
CA ARG A 391 -33.16 -11.67 -22.58
C ARG A 391 -31.98 -12.29 -21.84
#